data_AF-A0A946GT61-F1
#
_entry.id   AF-A0A946GT61-F1
#
_cell.length_a   1.000
_cell.length_b   1.000
_cell.length_c   1.000
_cell.angle_alpha   90.00
_cell.angle_beta   90.00
_cell.angle_gamma   90.00
#
_symmetry.space_group_name_H-M   'P 1'
#
loop_
_entity.id
_entity.type
_entity.pdbx_description
1 polymer ?
#
loop_
_entity_poly.entity_id
_entity_poly.type
_entity_poly.pdbx_seq_one_letter_code
_entity_poly.pdbx_strand_id
1 'polypeptide(L)' 'MSDVTIHIDETLDSSTIQEIQQDLSRVAGIDKINSQERNPHLMVIEYDRKMMSSSSILSTFTSQGLHAELIGF' A
#
# COMPACT_ATOMS: atom_id res chain seq x y z
N MET A 1 1.24 -2.26 -16.31
CA MET A 1 1.70 -2.43 -14.92
C MET A 1 2.45 -1.19 -14.51
N SER A 2 2.42 -0.89 -13.22
CA SER A 2 3.09 0.23 -12.58
C SER A 2 3.34 -0.11 -11.14
N ASP A 3 4.29 0.55 -10.53
CA ASP A 3 4.50 0.60 -9.10
C ASP A 3 4.09 1.97 -8.53
N VAL A 4 3.90 1.98 -7.22
CA VAL A 4 3.73 3.19 -6.41
C VAL A 4 4.33 2.92 -5.03
N THR A 5 4.94 3.95 -4.45
CA THR A 5 5.49 3.86 -3.09
C THR A 5 4.59 4.62 -2.13
N ILE A 6 4.09 3.92 -1.13
CA ILE A 6 3.28 4.45 -0.03
C ILE A 6 4.14 4.53 1.23
N HIS A 7 4.16 5.70 1.85
CA HIS A 7 4.65 5.91 3.21
C HIS A 7 3.47 5.89 4.17
N ILE A 8 3.63 5.32 5.36
CA ILE A 8 2.63 5.27 6.42
C ILE A 8 3.27 5.84 7.68
N ASP A 9 2.74 6.92 8.24
CA ASP A 9 3.41 7.62 9.35
C ASP A 9 3.36 6.84 10.67
N GLU A 10 2.43 5.90 10.79
CA GLU A 10 2.30 5.05 11.97
C GLU A 10 3.47 4.08 12.14
N THR A 11 3.79 3.80 13.40
CA THR A 11 4.63 2.64 13.72
C THR A 11 3.80 1.37 13.57
N LEU A 12 3.97 0.69 12.45
CA LEU A 12 3.27 -0.56 12.16
C LEU A 12 4.02 -1.76 12.76
N ASP A 13 3.31 -2.57 13.54
CA ASP A 13 3.81 -3.88 13.92
C ASP A 13 3.59 -4.92 12.80
N SER A 14 4.23 -6.08 12.93
CA SER A 14 4.17 -7.13 11.91
C SER A 14 2.76 -7.65 11.67
N SER A 15 1.89 -7.66 12.69
CA SER A 15 0.48 -8.04 12.56
C SER A 15 -0.30 -7.06 11.71
N THR A 16 -0.14 -5.76 11.98
CA THR A 16 -0.81 -4.68 11.25
C THR A 16 -0.39 -4.69 9.78
N ILE A 17 0.89 -4.95 9.50
CA ILE A 17 1.37 -5.09 8.13
C ILE A 17 0.74 -6.28 7.41
N GLN A 18 0.63 -7.43 8.08
CA GLN A 18 0.01 -8.59 7.50
C GLN A 18 -1.47 -8.35 7.18
N GLU A 19 -2.19 -7.66 8.07
CA GLU A 19 -3.59 -7.27 7.84
C GLU A 19 -3.72 -6.35 6.63
N ILE A 20 -2.91 -5.29 6.56
CA ILE A 20 -2.86 -4.36 5.42
C ILE A 20 -2.56 -5.12 4.11
N GLN A 21 -1.55 -6.00 4.11
CA GLN A 21 -1.19 -6.80 2.94
C GLN A 21 -2.33 -7.73 2.52
N GLN A 22 -3.00 -8.36 3.48
CA GLN A 22 -4.11 -9.25 3.22
C GLN A 22 -5.30 -8.48 2.61
N ASP A 23 -5.61 -7.29 3.11
CA ASP A 23 -6.71 -6.48 2.60
C ASP A 23 -6.41 -5.94 1.20
N LEU A 24 -5.20 -5.44 0.97
CA LEU A 24 -4.77 -4.98 -0.37
C LEU A 24 -4.74 -6.13 -1.38
N SER A 25 -4.37 -7.35 -0.97
CA SER A 25 -4.35 -8.51 -1.88
C SER A 25 -5.75 -8.88 -2.41
N ARG A 26 -6.82 -8.40 -1.77
CA ARG A 26 -8.22 -8.60 -2.20
C ARG A 26 -8.70 -7.50 -3.14
N VAL A 27 -7.93 -6.43 -3.34
CA VAL A 27 -8.29 -5.32 -4.22
C VAL A 27 -7.99 -5.69 -5.67
N ALA A 28 -9.04 -5.71 -6.50
CA ALA A 28 -8.89 -5.95 -7.93
C ALA A 28 -7.98 -4.89 -8.57
N GLY A 29 -6.94 -5.33 -9.26
CA GLY A 29 -5.95 -4.46 -9.90
C GLY A 29 -4.64 -4.35 -9.13
N ILE A 30 -4.55 -4.82 -7.88
CA ILE A 30 -3.27 -4.99 -7.17
C ILE A 30 -2.64 -6.33 -7.59
N ASP A 31 -1.37 -6.29 -7.99
CA ASP A 31 -0.62 -7.48 -8.41
C ASP A 31 0.36 -7.95 -7.32
N LYS A 32 1.10 -7.00 -6.71
CA LYS A 32 2.11 -7.32 -5.69
C LYS A 32 2.25 -6.22 -4.66
N ILE A 33 2.51 -6.62 -3.42
CA ILE A 33 2.76 -5.70 -2.30
C ILE A 33 4.09 -6.11 -1.66
N ASN A 34 5.00 -5.15 -1.52
CA ASN A 34 6.32 -5.38 -0.93
C ASN A 34 6.57 -4.37 0.19
N SER A 35 6.68 -4.86 1.43
CA SER A 35 7.03 -4.07 2.61
C SER A 35 8.50 -4.30 2.95
N GLN A 36 9.27 -3.25 3.21
CA GLN A 36 10.66 -3.43 3.63
C GLN A 36 10.75 -3.89 5.09
N GLU A 37 11.46 -5.00 5.37
CA GLU A 37 11.63 -5.49 6.76
C GLU A 37 12.28 -4.45 7.70
N ARG A 38 13.16 -3.61 7.16
CA ARG A 38 13.84 -2.55 7.93
C ARG A 38 13.02 -1.25 8.03
N ASN A 39 12.10 -1.03 7.09
CA ASN A 39 11.24 0.15 7.02
C ASN A 39 9.78 -0.31 6.75
N PRO A 40 9.13 -0.92 7.76
CA PRO A 40 7.80 -1.50 7.63
C PRO A 40 6.71 -0.52 7.15
N HIS A 41 6.91 0.76 7.43
CA HIS A 41 6.06 1.89 7.01
C HIS A 41 6.20 2.26 5.53
N LEU A 42 7.07 1.59 4.78
CA LEU A 42 7.35 1.89 3.38
C LEU A 42 6.96 0.69 2.51
N MET A 43 5.89 0.85 1.74
CA MET A 43 5.30 -0.19 0.91
C MET A 43 5.39 0.16 -0.56
N VAL A 44 5.90 -0.77 -1.37
CA VAL A 44 5.86 -0.69 -2.83
C VAL A 44 4.74 -1.58 -3.32
N ILE A 45 3.82 -1.01 -4.11
CA ILE A 45 2.63 -1.69 -4.61
C ILE A 45 2.67 -1.69 -6.12
N GLU A 46 2.71 -2.89 -6.70
CA GLU A 46 2.58 -3.10 -8.14
C GLU A 46 1.10 -3.30 -8.49
N TYR A 47 0.62 -2.58 -9.50
CA TYR A 47 -0.79 -2.55 -9.89
C TYR A 47 -1.02 -2.37 -11.40
N ASP A 48 -2.22 -2.70 -11.85
CA ASP A 48 -2.70 -2.42 -13.20
C ASP A 48 -3.35 -1.04 -13.30
N ARG A 49 -2.65 -0.09 -13.95
CA ARG A 49 -3.14 1.27 -14.25
C ARG A 49 -4.44 1.30 -15.06
N LYS A 50 -4.82 0.20 -15.72
CA LYS A 50 -6.11 0.10 -16.43
C LYS A 50 -7.28 -0.15 -15.48
N MET A 51 -7.02 -0.70 -14.29
CA MET A 51 -8.05 -1.06 -13.31
C MET A 51 -8.13 -0.07 -12.15
N MET A 52 -7.00 0.52 -11.75
CA MET A 52 -6.95 1.45 -10.63
C MET A 52 -5.85 2.51 -10.77
N SER A 53 -5.94 3.58 -9.98
CA SER A 53 -4.94 4.64 -9.89
C SER A 53 -4.16 4.58 -8.58
N SER A 54 -2.95 5.15 -8.56
CA SER A 54 -2.18 5.37 -7.33
C SER A 54 -2.96 6.13 -6.24
N SER A 55 -3.82 7.07 -6.62
CA SER A 55 -4.70 7.79 -5.68
C SER A 55 -5.79 6.90 -5.08
N SER A 56 -6.31 5.94 -5.84
CA SER A 56 -7.28 4.95 -5.34
C SER A 56 -6.60 3.99 -4.36
N ILE A 57 -5.36 3.60 -4.65
CA ILE A 57 -4.50 2.84 -3.72
C ILE A 57 -4.27 3.64 -2.44
N LEU A 58 -3.89 4.91 -2.53
CA LEU A 58 -3.73 5.75 -1.33
C LEU A 58 -5.02 5.80 -0.49
N SER A 59 -6.17 5.90 -1.16
CA SER A 59 -7.49 5.95 -0.51
C SER A 59 -7.82 4.68 0.28
N THR A 60 -7.30 3.51 -0.10
CA THR A 60 -7.50 2.28 0.68
C THR A 60 -6.77 2.32 2.02
N PHE A 61 -5.65 3.06 2.14
CA PHE A 61 -4.96 3.25 3.41
C PHE A 61 -5.67 4.29 4.28
N THR A 62 -5.97 5.46 3.70
CA THR A 62 -6.54 6.58 4.46
C THR A 62 -7.97 6.31 4.93
N SER A 63 -8.75 5.51 4.17
CA SER A 63 -10.09 5.08 4.61
C SER A 63 -10.07 4.12 5.81
N GLN A 64 -8.93 3.48 6.11
CA GLN A 64 -8.72 2.67 7.31
C GLN A 64 -8.20 3.49 8.50
N GLY A 65 -8.08 4.82 8.34
CA GLY A 65 -7.59 5.73 9.36
C GLY A 65 -6.07 5.84 9.44
N LEU A 66 -5.34 5.26 8.48
CA LEU A 66 -3.89 5.37 8.40
C LEU A 66 -3.47 6.70 7.77
N HIS A 67 -2.43 7.33 8.31
CA HIS A 67 -1.80 8.52 7.76
C HIS A 67 -0.80 8.09 6.69
N ALA A 68 -1.33 7.85 5.49
CA ALA A 68 -0.53 7.41 4.36
C ALA A 68 -0.27 8.55 3.35
N GLU A 69 0.88 8.48 2.69
CA GLU A 69 1.31 9.43 1.66
C GLU A 69 1.90 8.73 0.42
N LEU A 70 1.72 9.34 -0.74
CA LEU A 70 2.37 8.92 -1.99
C LEU A 70 3.74 9.59 -2.09
N ILE A 71 4.81 8.80 -2.09
CA ILE A 71 6.19 9.31 -2.14
C ILE A 71 6.96 8.92 -3.41
N GLY A 72 6.36 8.18 -4.34
CA GLY A 72 6.94 7.84 -5.65
C GLY A 72 5.94 7.18 -6.62
N PHE A 73 6.19 7.31 -7.93
CA PHE A 73 5.33 6.82 -9.03
C PHE A 73 6.10 6.51 -10.32
#